data_AF-A0AA41BL24-F1
#
_entry.id   AF-A0AA41BL24-F1
#
_cell.length_a   1.000
_cell.length_b   1.000
_cell.length_c   1.000
_cell.angle_alpha   90.00
_cell.angle_beta   90.00
_cell.angle_gamma   90.00
#
_symmetry.space_group_name_H-M   'P 1'
#
loop_
_entity.id
_entity.type
_entity.pdbx_description
1 polymer ?
#
loop_
_entity_poly.entity_id
_entity_poly.type
_entity_poly.pdbx_seq_one_letter_code
_entity_poly.pdbx_strand_id
1 'polypeptide(L)' 'MRIFVYGSLRQKQGNSHWMTNAQLLGDYRIDNYQLYSLGHYPGAVPGNGAVYGEVYRID' A
#
# COMPACT_ATOMS: atom_id res chain seq x y z
N MET A 1 14.61 -4.20 -0.05
CA MET A 1 13.44 -4.42 0.84
C MET A 1 12.13 -4.55 0.04
N ARG A 2 11.09 -5.21 0.58
CA ARG A 2 9.74 -5.25 -0.03
C ARG A 2 8.75 -4.51 0.85
N ILE A 3 7.90 -3.69 0.26
CA ILE A 3 6.87 -2.93 0.97
C ILE A 3 5.50 -3.17 0.35
N PHE A 4 4.47 -3.15 1.18
CA PHE A 4 3.07 -3.18 0.76
C PHE A 4 2.49 -1.77 0.85
N VAL A 5 1.91 -1.32 -0.25
CA VAL A 5 1.42 0.04 -0.41
C VAL A 5 -0.09 0.02 -0.60
N TYR A 6 -0.81 0.59 0.37
CA TYR A 6 -2.27 0.57 0.44
C TYR A 6 -2.91 1.97 0.34
N GLY A 7 -2.11 3.00 0.00
CA GLY A 7 -2.53 4.40 0.06
C GLY A 7 -1.94 5.29 -1.03
N SER A 8 -1.57 6.52 -0.67
CA SER A 8 -1.16 7.58 -1.61
C SER A 8 0.13 7.31 -2.39
N LEU A 9 0.90 6.29 -2.02
CA LEU A 9 2.10 5.83 -2.72
C LEU A 9 1.79 4.89 -3.90
N ARG A 10 0.54 4.44 -4.06
CA ARG A 10 0.13 3.56 -5.17
C ARG A 10 0.34 4.23 -6.53
N GLN A 11 0.44 3.43 -7.58
CA GLN A 11 0.58 3.93 -8.95
C GLN A 11 -0.53 4.93 -9.29
N LYS A 12 -0.17 6.05 -9.93
CA LYS A 12 -1.09 7.14 -10.33
C LYS A 12 -1.73 7.91 -9.17
N GLN A 13 -1.24 7.76 -7.94
CA GLN A 13 -1.63 8.60 -6.80
C GLN A 13 -0.63 9.74 -6.57
N GLY A 14 -1.03 10.74 -5.78
CA GLY A 14 -0.30 12.00 -5.60
C GLY A 14 1.14 11.85 -5.08
N ASN A 15 1.43 10.79 -4.32
CA ASN A 15 2.76 10.53 -3.77
C ASN A 15 3.52 9.43 -4.53
N SER A 16 3.03 8.96 -5.68
CA SER A 16 3.67 7.91 -6.47
C SER A 16 5.08 8.28 -6.96
N HIS A 17 5.42 9.57 -7.01
CA HIS A 17 6.76 10.04 -7.37
C HIS A 17 7.86 9.62 -6.38
N TRP A 18 7.52 9.27 -5.13
CA TRP A 18 8.48 8.68 -4.20
C TRP A 18 8.86 7.24 -4.57
N MET A 19 8.03 6.59 -5.39
CA MET A 19 8.21 5.21 -5.83
C MET A 19 8.94 5.11 -7.18
N THR A 20 9.53 6.20 -7.69
CA THR A 20 10.19 6.20 -9.02
C THR A 20 11.32 5.18 -9.15
N ASN A 21 12.07 4.93 -8.08
CA ASN A 21 13.14 3.91 -8.06
C ASN A 21 12.64 2.54 -7.57
N ALA A 22 11.36 2.41 -7.23
CA ALA A 22 10.77 1.18 -6.76
C ALA A 22 10.29 0.34 -7.95
N GLN A 23 10.58 -0.96 -7.94
CA GLN A 23 9.97 -1.89 -8.89
C GLN A 23 8.60 -2.30 -8.38
N LEU A 24 7.54 -1.98 -9.14
CA LEU A 24 6.21 -2.55 -8.92
C LEU A 24 6.25 -4.06 -9.22
N LEU A 25 5.92 -4.88 -8.22
CA LEU A 25 5.81 -6.34 -8.36
C LEU A 25 4.39 -6.77 -8.74
N GLY A 26 3.39 -5.93 -8.46
CA GLY A 26 1.99 -6.13 -8.88
C GLY A 26 0.98 -5.78 -7.78
N ASP A 27 -0.30 -5.92 -8.13
CA ASP A 27 -1.41 -5.82 -7.19
C ASP A 27 -1.41 -7.00 -6.21
N TYR A 28 -1.77 -6.73 -4.95
CA TYR A 28 -1.85 -7.75 -3.92
C TYR A 28 -3.01 -7.46 -2.96
N ARG A 29 -3.63 -8.54 -2.48
CA ARG A 29 -4.68 -8.49 -1.47
C ARG A 29 -4.16 -9.14 -0.19
N ILE A 30 -4.26 -8.42 0.92
CA ILE A 30 -3.95 -8.93 2.25
C ILE A 30 -5.25 -9.19 2.99
N ASP A 31 -5.54 -10.47 3.25
CA ASP A 31 -6.63 -10.88 4.14
C ASP A 31 -6.21 -10.74 5.60
N ASN A 32 -7.20 -10.70 6.49
CA ASN A 32 -7.04 -10.51 7.93
C ASN A 32 -6.46 -9.13 8.32
N TYR A 33 -6.69 -8.11 7.49
CA TYR A 33 -6.33 -6.72 7.79
C TYR A 33 -7.52 -5.79 7.52
N GLN A 34 -7.61 -4.71 8.30
CA GLN A 34 -8.60 -3.66 8.14
C GLN A 34 -7.91 -2.32 7.99
N LEU A 35 -8.48 -1.49 7.11
CA LEU A 35 -8.02 -0.14 6.85
C LEU A 35 -8.94 0.86 7.55
N TYR A 36 -8.35 1.71 8.39
CA TYR A 36 -9.05 2.79 9.07
C TYR A 36 -8.67 4.13 8.45
N SER A 37 -9.68 4.95 8.15
CA SER A 37 -9.45 6.33 7.73
C SER A 37 -9.11 7.18 8.95
N LEU A 38 -7.86 7.60 9.06
CA LEU A 38 -7.38 8.55 10.07
C LEU A 38 -7.25 9.97 9.47
N GLY A 39 -7.91 10.23 8.34
CA GLY A 39 -7.69 11.42 7.52
C GLY A 39 -6.68 11.16 6.40
N HIS A 40 -5.60 11.95 6.35
CA HIS A 40 -4.64 11.94 5.24
C HIS A 40 -3.78 10.66 5.16
N TYR A 41 -3.63 9.95 6.28
CA TYR A 41 -2.78 8.77 6.40
C TYR A 41 -3.60 7.61 6.98
N PRO A 42 -4.20 6.75 6.14
CA PRO A 42 -4.96 5.63 6.66
C PRO A 42 -4.04 4.63 7.39
N GLY A 43 -4.57 3.99 8.42
CA GLY A 43 -3.88 2.97 9.20
C GLY A 43 -4.36 1.58 8.83
N ALA A 44 -3.45 0.65 8.57
CA ALA A 44 -3.77 -0.77 8.37
C ALA A 44 -3.40 -1.56 9.63
N VAL A 45 -4.36 -2.31 10.18
CA VAL A 45 -4.16 -3.15 11.38
C VAL A 45 -4.76 -4.54 11.16
N PRO A 46 -4.31 -5.58 11.88
CA PRO A 46 -4.93 -6.90 11.83
C PRO A 46 -6.42 -6.85 12.21
N GLY A 47 -7.27 -7.55 11.46
CA GLY A 47 -8.73 -7.56 11.69
C GLY A 47 -9.47 -8.38 10.64
N ASN A 48 -10.80 -8.47 10.70
CA ASN A 48 -11.57 -9.41 9.86
C ASN A 48 -11.87 -8.90 8.43
N GLY A 49 -10.95 -8.13 7.84
CA GLY A 49 -11.13 -7.49 6.53
C GLY A 49 -10.13 -7.98 5.48
N ALA A 50 -10.19 -7.32 4.32
CA ALA A 50 -9.19 -7.44 3.28
C ALA A 50 -8.73 -6.05 2.83
N VAL A 51 -7.41 -5.87 2.72
CA VAL A 51 -6.80 -4.63 2.22
C VAL A 51 -6.22 -4.89 0.83
N TYR A 52 -6.61 -4.04 -0.13
CA TYR A 52 -6.11 -4.05 -1.49
C TYR A 52 -5.00 -3.02 -1.64
N GLY A 53 -3.90 -3.43 -2.24
CA GLY A 53 -2.77 -2.56 -2.48
C GLY A 53 -1.83 -3.12 -3.53
N GLU A 54 -0.63 -2.58 -3.55
CA GLU A 54 0.42 -2.91 -4.49
C GLU A 54 1.68 -3.29 -3.73
N VAL A 55 2.43 -4.26 -4.23
CA VAL A 55 3.71 -4.65 -3.64
C VAL A 55 4.84 -4.06 -4.47
N TYR A 56 5.78 -3.45 -3.79
CA TYR A 56 6.96 -2.86 -4.40
C TYR A 56 8.24 -3.46 -3.83
N ARG A 57 9.25 -3.61 -4.70
CA ARG A 57 10.64 -3.82 -4.29
C ARG A 57 11.35 -2.46 -4.33
N ILE A 58 11.93 -2.07 -3.21
CA ILE A 58 12.81 -0.91 -3.08
C ILE A 58 14.20 -1.40 -2.67
N ASP A 59 15.25 -0.72 -3.08
CA ASP A 59 16.61 -1.05 -2.65
C ASP A 59 16.95 -0.35 -1.33
#